data_AF-A0A7S0XFR8-F1
#
_entry.id   AF-A0A7S0XFR8-F1
#
_cell.length_a   1.000
_cell.length_b   1.000
_cell.length_c   1.000
_cell.angle_alpha   90.00
_cell.angle_beta   90.00
_cell.angle_gamma   90.00
#
_symmetry.space_group_name_H-M   'P 1'
#
loop_
_entity.id
_entity.type
_entity.pdbx_description
1 polymer ?
#
loop_
_entity_poly.entity_id
_entity_poly.type
_entity_poly.pdbx_seq_one_letter_code
_entity_poly.pdbx_strand_id
1 'polypeptide(L)'
;VCGGMAETEADAGYVAGTGISIYVPITGTDEAVAVPVDQLPEDVDEVLGILQAELAPLGLWLDFAKAYLQRGKEEQFRAILESGCSPEIEEFYPDSKYERTCILCAFASYYVNLGRAEPDKIRREEHFYHAESLLSQAALIKQATQEEEPEQMPMVGRAHLELARGNPVAAEKLLDSARNMKDDGLDNIGPMLWKALMLYRRGQVAEALQWYKRALRTHPGAPPSVRLGIGACQLRLGDFTAA
;
A
#
# COMPACT_ATOMS: atom_id res chain seq x y z
N VAL A 1 -14.85 11.10 -20.06
CA VAL A 1 -16.29 11.30 -20.26
C VAL A 1 -16.88 11.55 -18.89
N CYS A 2 -17.34 12.78 -18.66
CA CYS A 2 -17.92 13.24 -17.40
C CYS A 2 -19.34 12.68 -17.19
N GLY A 3 -19.74 12.59 -15.92
CA GLY A 3 -21.09 12.25 -15.47
C GLY A 3 -21.03 11.21 -14.35
N GLY A 4 -21.67 11.36 -13.21
CA GLY A 4 -22.55 12.39 -12.69
C GLY A 4 -22.87 11.99 -11.24
N MET A 5 -23.03 12.98 -10.37
CA MET A 5 -23.50 12.77 -9.00
C MET A 5 -24.92 12.21 -9.04
N ALA A 6 -25.15 11.14 -8.28
CA ALA A 6 -26.48 10.72 -7.86
C ALA A 6 -26.36 10.22 -6.42
N GLU A 7 -26.76 11.08 -5.49
CA GLU A 7 -27.11 10.72 -4.12
C GLU A 7 -28.30 9.74 -4.18
N THR A 8 -28.16 8.60 -3.50
CA THR A 8 -29.28 7.79 -3.07
C THR A 8 -28.98 7.27 -1.67
N GLU A 9 -29.63 7.90 -0.68
CA GLU A 9 -29.86 7.30 0.63
C GLU A 9 -30.81 6.11 0.46
N ALA A 10 -30.36 4.92 0.84
CA ALA A 10 -31.12 3.82 1.46
C ALA A 10 -30.28 2.54 1.38
N ASP A 11 -29.70 2.10 2.50
CA ASP A 11 -30.26 0.99 3.27
C ASP A 11 -29.32 0.72 4.45
N ALA A 12 -29.87 0.80 5.66
CA ALA A 12 -29.20 0.44 6.89
C ALA A 12 -29.15 -1.09 6.99
N GLY A 13 -28.33 -1.70 6.14
CA GLY A 13 -27.98 -3.12 6.19
C GLY A 13 -26.83 -3.34 7.15
N TYR A 14 -27.15 -3.86 8.34
CA TYR A 14 -26.21 -4.40 9.32
C TYR A 14 -25.23 -5.37 8.62
N VAL A 15 -24.02 -4.90 8.30
CA VAL A 15 -22.96 -5.77 7.78
C VAL A 15 -22.35 -6.48 8.99
N ALA A 16 -22.62 -7.78 9.09
CA ALA A 16 -22.00 -8.67 10.06
C ALA A 16 -20.49 -8.37 10.15
N GLY A 17 -20.03 -8.06 11.37
CA GLY A 17 -18.63 -7.76 11.64
C GLY A 17 -17.75 -8.82 10.99
N THR A 18 -16.88 -8.39 10.08
CA THR A 18 -15.75 -9.21 9.68
C THR A 18 -15.03 -9.55 10.98
N GLY A 19 -15.01 -10.82 11.40
CA GLY A 19 -14.39 -11.26 12.67
C GLY A 19 -12.86 -11.14 12.69
N ILE A 20 -12.34 -10.06 12.12
CA ILE A 20 -10.94 -9.70 12.01
C ILE A 20 -10.65 -8.77 13.18
N SER A 21 -9.78 -9.21 14.06
CA SER A 21 -9.27 -8.41 15.18
C SER A 21 -7.78 -8.16 14.98
N ILE A 22 -7.34 -6.96 15.35
CA ILE A 22 -5.92 -6.63 15.48
C ILE A 22 -5.50 -6.99 16.90
N TYR A 23 -4.39 -7.72 17.05
CA TYR A 23 -3.91 -8.16 18.36
C TYR A 23 -2.74 -7.27 18.77
N VAL A 24 -2.93 -6.48 19.82
CA VAL A 24 -1.89 -5.61 20.38
C VAL A 24 -1.21 -6.35 21.54
N PRO A 25 0.10 -6.66 21.45
CA PRO A 25 0.80 -7.33 22.52
C PRO A 25 0.88 -6.43 23.76
N ILE A 26 0.80 -7.03 24.95
CA ILE A 26 1.00 -6.33 26.22
C ILE A 26 2.44 -6.53 26.65
N THR A 27 3.15 -5.43 26.84
CA THR A 27 4.58 -5.40 27.14
C THR A 27 4.91 -6.20 28.39
N GLY A 28 5.89 -7.09 28.29
CA GLY A 28 6.35 -7.91 29.40
C GLY A 28 5.47 -9.14 29.70
N THR A 29 4.52 -9.47 28.82
CA THR A 29 3.65 -10.64 28.94
C THR A 29 3.53 -11.40 27.60
N ASP A 30 2.99 -12.61 27.64
CA ASP A 30 2.59 -13.37 26.44
C ASP A 30 1.11 -13.08 26.05
N GLU A 31 0.50 -12.06 26.65
CA GLU A 31 -0.89 -11.68 26.42
C GLU A 31 -1.02 -10.62 25.32
N ALA A 32 -2.18 -10.59 24.66
CA ALA A 32 -2.51 -9.58 23.67
C ALA A 32 -3.98 -9.17 23.77
N VAL A 33 -4.23 -7.88 23.55
CA VAL A 33 -5.58 -7.32 23.47
C VAL A 33 -6.08 -7.45 22.04
N ALA A 34 -7.21 -8.14 21.87
CA ALA A 34 -7.90 -8.21 20.59
C ALA A 34 -8.77 -6.97 20.40
N VAL A 35 -8.46 -6.16 19.39
CA VAL A 35 -9.25 -4.99 18.98
C VAL A 35 -10.01 -5.34 17.70
N PRO A 36 -11.34 -5.53 17.76
CA PRO A 36 -12.13 -5.78 16.56
C PRO A 36 -12.03 -4.60 15.58
N VAL A 37 -11.76 -4.89 14.31
CA VAL A 37 -11.63 -3.85 13.26
C VAL A 37 -12.93 -3.05 13.08
N ASP A 38 -14.06 -3.64 13.44
CA ASP A 38 -15.36 -2.98 13.42
C ASP A 38 -15.65 -2.09 14.63
N GLN A 39 -14.79 -2.14 15.65
CA GLN A 39 -14.93 -1.43 16.93
C GLN A 39 -13.66 -0.63 17.28
N LEU A 40 -12.93 -0.16 16.26
CA LEU A 40 -11.79 0.73 16.47
C LEU A 40 -12.20 2.00 17.23
N PRO A 41 -11.39 2.47 18.19
CA PRO A 41 -11.65 3.72 18.91
C PRO A 41 -11.88 4.90 17.96
N GLU A 42 -12.72 5.85 18.36
CA GLU A 42 -12.97 7.04 17.54
C GLU A 42 -11.85 8.07 17.69
N ASP A 43 -11.35 8.20 18.92
CA ASP A 43 -10.22 9.05 19.25
C ASP A 43 -8.91 8.35 18.83
N VAL A 44 -8.15 9.02 17.98
CA VAL A 44 -6.86 8.51 17.51
C VAL A 44 -5.78 8.61 18.59
N ASP A 45 -5.91 9.54 19.52
CA ASP A 45 -4.95 9.73 20.59
C ASP A 45 -4.97 8.55 21.57
N GLU A 46 -6.13 7.92 21.78
CA GLU A 46 -6.23 6.67 22.54
C GLU A 46 -5.46 5.53 21.85
N VAL A 47 -5.60 5.39 20.53
CA VAL A 47 -4.89 4.35 19.77
C VAL A 47 -3.39 4.61 19.76
N LEU A 48 -2.97 5.84 19.45
CA LEU A 48 -1.57 6.24 19.47
C LEU A 48 -0.96 6.07 20.86
N GLY A 49 -1.70 6.44 21.91
CA GLY A 49 -1.27 6.26 23.29
C GLY A 49 -0.98 4.80 23.63
N ILE A 50 -1.85 3.87 23.23
CA ILE A 50 -1.63 2.43 23.43
C ILE A 50 -0.43 1.94 22.60
N LEU A 51 -0.39 2.28 21.31
CA LEU A 51 0.70 1.83 20.42
C LEU A 51 2.07 2.31 20.89
N GLN A 52 2.16 3.53 21.40
CA GLN A 52 3.38 4.12 21.93
C GLN A 52 3.75 3.55 23.31
N ALA A 53 2.79 3.46 24.23
CA ALA A 53 3.03 2.95 25.57
C ALA A 53 3.51 1.49 25.57
N GLU A 54 2.97 0.68 24.66
CA GLU A 54 3.33 -0.74 24.51
C GLU A 54 4.50 -0.99 23.54
N LEU A 55 5.14 0.08 23.02
CA LEU A 55 6.14 -0.02 21.96
C LEU A 55 5.72 -1.01 20.85
N ALA A 56 4.45 -0.91 20.44
CA ALA A 56 3.82 -1.87 19.57
C ALA A 56 4.56 -1.96 18.22
N PRO A 57 4.78 -3.17 17.67
CA PRO A 57 5.43 -3.34 16.38
C PRO A 57 4.84 -2.43 15.30
N LEU A 58 5.69 -1.74 14.53
CA LEU A 58 5.27 -0.80 13.48
C LEU A 58 4.35 -1.42 12.41
N GLY A 59 4.40 -2.73 12.20
CA GLY A 59 3.42 -3.44 11.39
C GLY A 59 1.97 -3.27 11.88
N LEU A 60 1.75 -3.24 13.21
CA LEU A 60 0.43 -3.00 13.79
C LEU A 60 -0.06 -1.57 13.57
N TRP A 61 0.83 -0.58 13.59
CA TRP A 61 0.49 0.80 13.26
C TRP A 61 -0.09 0.89 11.85
N LEU A 62 0.54 0.21 10.88
CA LEU A 62 0.03 0.09 9.52
C LEU A 62 -1.32 -0.61 9.44
N ASP A 63 -1.53 -1.66 10.24
CA ASP A 63 -2.79 -2.40 10.23
C ASP A 63 -3.94 -1.56 10.80
N PHE A 64 -3.72 -0.82 11.89
CA PHE A 64 -4.69 0.16 12.39
C PHE A 64 -4.98 1.25 11.36
N ALA A 65 -3.95 1.85 10.76
CA ALA A 65 -4.13 2.88 9.74
C ALA A 65 -4.98 2.35 8.57
N LYS A 66 -4.63 1.19 8.00
CA LYS A 66 -5.41 0.56 6.92
C LYS A 66 -6.86 0.31 7.32
N ALA A 67 -7.07 -0.18 8.53
CA ALA A 67 -8.40 -0.47 9.05
C ALA A 67 -9.26 0.81 9.20
N TYR A 68 -8.67 1.93 9.63
CA TYR A 68 -9.33 3.23 9.62
C TYR A 68 -9.66 3.70 8.18
N LEU A 69 -8.69 3.63 7.27
CA LEU A 69 -8.87 4.07 5.88
C LEU A 69 -9.98 3.29 5.16
N GLN A 70 -10.07 1.97 5.37
CA GLN A 70 -11.14 1.11 4.83
C GLN A 70 -12.54 1.52 5.30
N ARG A 71 -12.64 2.24 6.41
CA ARG A 71 -13.88 2.73 7.01
C ARG A 71 -14.15 4.21 6.69
N GLY A 72 -13.36 4.81 5.81
CA GLY A 72 -13.46 6.24 5.48
C GLY A 72 -12.97 7.19 6.58
N LYS A 73 -12.31 6.65 7.62
CA LYS A 73 -11.75 7.42 8.74
C LYS A 73 -10.34 7.94 8.39
N GLU A 74 -10.30 8.87 7.44
CA GLU A 74 -9.07 9.36 6.82
C GLU A 74 -8.19 10.19 7.78
N GLU A 75 -8.79 10.92 8.72
CA GLU A 75 -8.05 11.69 9.72
C GLU A 75 -7.24 10.78 10.64
N GLN A 76 -7.85 9.70 11.13
CA GLN A 76 -7.19 8.69 11.97
C GLN A 76 -6.07 7.97 11.22
N PHE A 77 -6.32 7.61 9.95
CA PHE A 77 -5.27 7.05 9.08
C PHE A 77 -4.07 7.99 8.97
N ARG A 78 -4.31 9.29 8.69
CA ARG A 78 -3.23 10.27 8.56
C ARG A 78 -2.48 10.47 9.86
N ALA A 79 -3.17 10.66 10.98
CA ALA A 79 -2.52 10.87 12.28
C ALA A 79 -1.60 9.70 12.67
N ILE A 80 -2.02 8.46 12.43
CA ILE A 80 -1.19 7.27 12.68
C ILE A 80 0.05 7.25 11.79
N LEU A 81 -0.10 7.50 10.48
CA LEU A 81 1.05 7.50 9.57
C LEU A 81 1.97 8.71 9.78
N GLU A 82 1.44 9.88 10.11
CA GLU A 82 2.22 11.07 10.47
C GLU A 82 3.08 10.80 11.71
N SER A 83 2.49 10.23 12.76
CA SER A 83 3.25 9.80 13.94
C SER A 83 4.26 8.71 13.59
N GLY A 84 3.90 7.72 12.77
CA GLY A 84 4.79 6.64 12.34
C GLY A 84 5.92 7.07 11.36
N CYS A 85 5.84 8.28 10.81
CA CYS A 85 6.88 8.88 9.97
C CYS A 85 7.73 9.91 10.72
N SER A 86 7.47 10.16 12.00
CA SER A 86 8.19 11.19 12.75
C SER A 86 9.65 10.80 13.00
N PRO A 87 10.58 11.76 13.13
CA PRO A 87 11.99 11.46 13.39
C PRO A 87 12.21 10.61 14.66
N GLU A 88 11.38 10.81 15.68
CA GLU A 88 11.45 10.09 16.96
C GLU A 88 11.22 8.58 16.80
N ILE A 89 10.50 8.14 15.76
CA ILE A 89 10.27 6.71 15.49
C ILE A 89 11.58 5.96 15.27
N GLU A 90 12.62 6.60 14.72
CA GLU A 90 13.94 5.98 14.59
C GLU A 90 14.60 5.69 15.95
N GLU A 91 14.38 6.56 16.94
CA GLU A 91 14.96 6.39 18.28
C GLU A 91 14.31 5.21 19.01
N PHE A 92 13.00 5.01 18.85
CA PHE A 92 12.26 3.92 19.47
C PHE A 92 12.34 2.60 18.70
N TYR A 93 12.49 2.64 17.38
CA TYR A 93 12.50 1.46 16.50
C TYR A 93 13.73 1.42 15.57
N PRO A 94 14.96 1.46 16.11
CA PRO A 94 16.18 1.51 15.29
C PRO A 94 16.34 0.28 14.39
N ASP A 95 15.91 -0.89 14.86
CA ASP A 95 16.08 -2.16 14.13
C ASP A 95 14.92 -2.45 13.15
N SER A 96 13.77 -1.78 13.29
CA SER A 96 12.58 -1.99 12.43
C SER A 96 12.67 -1.21 11.11
N LYS A 97 13.81 -1.31 10.42
CA LYS A 97 14.08 -0.59 9.17
C LYS A 97 13.04 -0.90 8.09
N TYR A 98 12.64 -2.17 7.98
CA TYR A 98 11.67 -2.60 6.98
C TYR A 98 10.29 -2.02 7.24
N GLU A 99 9.80 -2.06 8.47
CA GLU A 99 8.49 -1.54 8.84
C GLU A 99 8.43 -0.02 8.73
N ARG A 100 9.50 0.69 9.12
CA ARG A 100 9.64 2.14 8.87
C ARG A 100 9.55 2.45 7.37
N THR A 101 10.21 1.65 6.54
CA THR A 101 10.13 1.77 5.07
C THR A 101 8.70 1.54 4.57
N CYS A 102 7.98 0.56 5.13
CA CYS A 102 6.60 0.27 4.78
C CYS A 102 5.64 1.42 5.13
N ILE A 103 5.81 2.04 6.30
CA ILE A 103 5.01 3.21 6.73
C ILE A 103 5.18 4.37 5.76
N LEU A 104 6.43 4.74 5.46
CA LEU A 104 6.73 5.81 4.49
C LEU A 104 6.16 5.51 3.11
N CYS A 105 6.31 4.27 2.61
CA CYS A 105 5.77 3.89 1.31
C CYS A 105 4.24 3.88 1.27
N ALA A 106 3.58 3.45 2.34
CA ALA A 106 2.13 3.48 2.47
C ALA A 106 1.61 4.93 2.45
N PHE A 107 2.26 5.82 3.20
CA PHE A 107 1.86 7.22 3.25
C PHE A 107 2.13 7.93 1.92
N ALA A 108 3.26 7.64 1.27
CA ALA A 108 3.53 8.13 -0.07
C ALA A 108 2.45 7.68 -1.06
N SER A 109 2.05 6.41 -1.04
CA SER A 109 1.00 5.90 -1.92
C SER A 109 -0.35 6.60 -1.68
N TYR A 110 -0.65 6.97 -0.44
CA TYR A 110 -1.83 7.78 -0.13
C TYR A 110 -1.76 9.16 -0.80
N TYR A 111 -0.64 9.87 -0.67
CA TYR A 111 -0.45 11.16 -1.34
C TYR A 111 -0.46 11.05 -2.88
N VAL A 112 0.09 9.98 -3.46
CA VAL A 112 -0.04 9.73 -4.91
C VAL A 112 -1.51 9.61 -5.33
N ASN A 113 -2.31 8.91 -4.53
CA ASN A 113 -3.74 8.74 -4.82
C ASN A 113 -4.51 10.07 -4.67
N LEU A 114 -4.21 10.88 -3.65
CA LEU A 114 -4.75 12.23 -3.50
C LEU A 114 -4.42 13.09 -4.73
N GLY A 115 -3.15 13.17 -5.12
CA GLY A 115 -2.73 13.93 -6.31
C GLY A 115 -3.43 13.44 -7.59
N ARG A 116 -3.64 12.13 -7.73
CA ARG A 116 -4.36 11.59 -8.90
C ARG A 116 -5.84 12.00 -8.95
N ALA A 117 -6.48 12.16 -7.79
CA ALA A 117 -7.87 12.57 -7.67
C ALA A 117 -8.04 14.10 -7.70
N GLU A 118 -7.00 14.86 -7.38
CA GLU A 118 -7.03 16.31 -7.25
C GLU A 118 -7.12 17.02 -8.62
N PRO A 119 -8.19 17.80 -8.89
CA PRO A 119 -8.34 18.55 -10.14
C PRO A 119 -7.40 19.75 -10.25
N ASP A 120 -7.12 20.45 -9.15
CA ASP A 120 -6.24 21.62 -9.15
C ASP A 120 -4.79 21.22 -9.38
N LYS A 121 -4.14 21.89 -10.33
CA LYS A 121 -2.78 21.52 -10.73
C LYS A 121 -1.75 21.79 -9.62
N ILE A 122 -1.92 22.84 -8.85
CA ILE A 122 -0.95 23.23 -7.82
C ILE A 122 -1.04 22.25 -6.65
N ARG A 123 -2.24 22.02 -6.13
CA ARG A 123 -2.48 21.04 -5.05
C ARG A 123 -2.09 19.61 -5.45
N ARG A 124 -2.33 19.24 -6.71
CA ARG A 124 -1.85 17.95 -7.24
C ARG A 124 -0.33 17.81 -7.13
N GLU A 125 0.42 18.82 -7.56
CA GLU A 125 1.88 18.79 -7.49
C GLU A 125 2.38 18.83 -6.03
N GLU A 126 1.68 19.51 -5.12
CA GLU A 126 1.99 19.46 -3.67
C GLU A 126 1.88 18.03 -3.13
N HIS A 127 0.79 17.32 -3.44
CA HIS A 127 0.64 15.91 -3.05
C HIS A 127 1.74 15.03 -3.65
N PHE A 128 2.09 15.23 -4.93
CA PHE A 128 3.17 14.49 -5.57
C PHE A 128 4.54 14.80 -4.95
N TYR A 129 4.79 16.04 -4.54
CA TYR A 129 5.99 16.43 -3.83
C TYR A 129 6.09 15.74 -2.45
N HIS A 130 4.98 15.70 -1.69
CA HIS A 130 4.93 14.97 -0.42
C HIS A 130 5.23 13.48 -0.61
N ALA A 131 4.60 12.84 -1.61
CA ALA A 131 4.88 11.43 -1.93
C ALA A 131 6.36 11.19 -2.31
N GLU A 132 6.94 12.06 -3.13
CA GLU A 132 8.34 11.96 -3.54
C GLU A 132 9.31 12.11 -2.37
N SER A 133 9.04 13.03 -1.45
CA SER A 133 9.83 13.22 -0.22
C SER A 133 9.81 11.96 0.65
N LEU A 134 8.63 11.39 0.90
CA LEU A 134 8.47 10.17 1.69
C LEU A 134 9.18 8.97 1.05
N LEU A 135 9.08 8.80 -0.27
CA LEU A 135 9.78 7.73 -1.00
C LEU A 135 11.30 7.90 -0.98
N SER A 136 11.78 9.14 -1.01
CA SER A 136 13.21 9.44 -0.91
C SER A 136 13.75 9.10 0.48
N GLN A 137 13.02 9.45 1.54
CA GLN A 137 13.34 9.04 2.91
C GLN A 137 13.34 7.52 3.04
N ALA A 138 12.30 6.84 2.53
CA ALA A 138 12.18 5.39 2.58
C ALA A 138 13.35 4.68 1.89
N ALA A 139 13.80 5.20 0.75
CA ALA A 139 14.93 4.63 0.02
C ALA A 139 16.27 4.76 0.76
N LEU A 140 16.41 5.72 1.67
CA LEU A 140 17.64 5.97 2.42
C LEU A 140 17.79 5.08 3.67
N ILE A 141 16.70 4.54 4.22
CA ILE A 141 16.73 3.77 5.47
C ILE A 141 17.71 2.59 5.40
N LYS A 142 17.62 1.74 4.37
CA LYS A 142 18.56 0.61 4.18
C LYS A 142 19.90 1.04 3.58
N GLN A 143 19.96 2.18 2.87
CA GLN A 143 21.22 2.67 2.29
C GLN A 143 22.18 3.30 3.31
N ALA A 144 21.73 3.51 4.55
CA ALA A 144 22.57 4.04 5.63
C ALA A 144 23.77 3.15 5.97
N THR A 145 23.73 1.86 5.62
CA THR A 145 24.80 0.89 5.83
C THR A 145 25.27 0.32 4.49
N GLN A 146 26.58 0.35 4.22
CA GLN A 146 27.15 -0.08 2.93
C GLN A 146 26.90 -1.55 2.55
N GLU A 147 26.45 -2.37 3.50
CA GLU A 147 26.27 -3.82 3.35
C GLU A 147 24.82 -4.22 3.01
N GLU A 148 23.87 -3.29 3.06
CA GLU A 148 22.45 -3.60 2.84
C GLU A 148 22.02 -3.32 1.39
N GLU A 149 21.36 -4.30 0.78
CA GLU A 149 20.73 -4.11 -0.53
C GLU A 149 19.55 -3.12 -0.42
N PRO A 150 19.34 -2.23 -1.41
CA PRO A 150 18.22 -1.30 -1.37
C PRO A 150 16.86 -2.01 -1.38
N GLU A 151 15.91 -1.47 -0.61
CA GLU A 151 14.56 -2.03 -0.49
C GLU A 151 13.74 -1.86 -1.79
N GLN A 152 12.97 -2.89 -2.17
CA GLN A 152 12.16 -2.89 -3.40
C GLN A 152 11.00 -1.89 -3.31
N MET A 153 10.33 -1.81 -2.15
CA MET A 153 9.08 -1.06 -1.98
C MET A 153 9.18 0.43 -2.38
N PRO A 154 10.21 1.20 -1.99
CA PRO A 154 10.40 2.57 -2.46
C PRO A 154 10.48 2.68 -3.99
N MET A 155 11.12 1.73 -4.67
CA MET A 155 11.21 1.71 -6.14
C MET A 155 9.82 1.51 -6.78
N VAL A 156 9.01 0.62 -6.21
CA VAL A 156 7.62 0.41 -6.65
C VAL A 156 6.77 1.65 -6.40
N GLY A 157 6.92 2.30 -5.24
CA GLY A 157 6.23 3.55 -4.94
C GLY A 157 6.59 4.69 -5.91
N ARG A 158 7.85 4.79 -6.34
CA ARG A 158 8.27 5.75 -7.38
C ARG A 158 7.62 5.44 -8.73
N ALA A 159 7.49 4.16 -9.09
CA ALA A 159 6.77 3.79 -10.30
C ALA A 159 5.28 4.17 -10.23
N HIS A 160 4.65 4.02 -9.06
CA HIS A 160 3.28 4.47 -8.83
C HIS A 160 3.14 5.99 -9.01
N LEU A 161 4.07 6.78 -8.44
CA LEU A 161 4.10 8.23 -8.59
C LEU A 161 4.27 8.65 -10.07
N GLU A 162 5.21 8.05 -10.79
CA GLU A 162 5.44 8.37 -12.21
C GLU A 162 4.22 8.01 -13.08
N LEU A 163 3.48 6.95 -12.75
CA LEU A 163 2.21 6.66 -13.42
C LEU A 163 1.16 7.75 -13.16
N ALA A 164 1.05 8.22 -11.91
CA ALA A 164 0.11 9.28 -11.57
C ALA A 164 0.47 10.63 -12.22
N ARG A 165 1.76 10.89 -12.43
CA ARG A 165 2.28 12.03 -13.21
C ARG A 165 2.06 11.91 -14.72
N GLY A 166 1.60 10.75 -15.21
CA GLY A 166 1.42 10.52 -16.64
C GLY A 166 2.70 10.16 -17.39
N ASN A 167 3.71 9.63 -16.69
CA ASN A 167 5.00 9.20 -17.25
C ASN A 167 5.13 7.66 -17.30
N PRO A 168 4.32 6.96 -18.13
CA PRO A 168 4.24 5.50 -18.10
C PRO A 168 5.53 4.81 -18.56
N VAL A 169 6.38 5.47 -19.34
CA VAL A 169 7.69 4.94 -19.75
C VAL A 169 8.68 4.95 -18.58
N ALA A 170 8.70 6.02 -17.78
CA ALA A 170 9.55 6.11 -16.61
C ALA A 170 9.12 5.08 -15.55
N ALA A 171 7.82 4.97 -15.30
CA ALA A 171 7.28 3.96 -14.41
C ALA A 171 7.64 2.52 -14.80
N GLU A 172 7.56 2.20 -16.09
CA GLU A 172 7.91 0.86 -16.57
C GLU A 172 9.38 0.51 -16.33
N LYS A 173 10.30 1.46 -16.56
CA LYS A 173 11.71 1.30 -16.24
C LYS A 173 11.94 1.05 -14.75
N LEU A 174 11.25 1.80 -13.89
CA LEU A 174 11.32 1.62 -12.43
C LEU A 174 10.82 0.24 -12.00
N LEU A 175 9.72 -0.24 -12.59
CA LEU A 175 9.20 -1.58 -12.31
C LEU A 175 10.14 -2.68 -12.79
N ASP A 176 10.76 -2.52 -13.96
CA ASP A 176 11.74 -3.49 -14.46
C ASP A 176 13.00 -3.55 -13.58
N SER A 177 13.42 -2.43 -13.01
CA SER A 177 14.47 -2.41 -11.97
C SER A 177 13.98 -3.09 -10.68
N ALA A 178 12.79 -2.73 -10.19
CA ALA A 178 12.21 -3.27 -8.95
C ALA A 178 12.05 -4.80 -8.99
N ARG A 179 11.75 -5.37 -10.16
CA ARG A 179 11.63 -6.82 -10.37
C ARG A 179 12.88 -7.63 -10.02
N ASN A 180 14.05 -6.99 -9.98
CA ASN A 180 15.32 -7.64 -9.61
C ASN A 180 15.74 -7.33 -8.17
N MET A 181 14.92 -6.60 -7.41
CA MET A 181 15.15 -6.26 -6.00
C MET A 181 14.32 -7.17 -5.09
N LYS A 182 14.63 -7.16 -3.80
CA LYS A 182 13.93 -7.94 -2.77
C LYS A 182 13.07 -7.05 -1.89
N ASP A 183 11.96 -7.61 -1.42
CA ASP A 183 11.08 -7.02 -0.41
C ASP A 183 11.35 -7.72 0.92
N ASP A 184 12.07 -7.04 1.82
CA ASP A 184 12.62 -7.65 3.05
C ASP A 184 13.42 -8.94 2.82
N GLY A 185 14.26 -8.95 1.77
CA GLY A 185 15.04 -10.13 1.40
C GLY A 185 14.24 -11.23 0.68
N LEU A 186 12.92 -11.07 0.54
CA LEU A 186 12.03 -12.03 -0.11
C LEU A 186 11.70 -11.63 -1.55
N ASP A 187 11.34 -12.63 -2.36
CA ASP A 187 10.78 -12.40 -3.70
C ASP A 187 9.37 -11.82 -3.58
N ASN A 188 9.13 -10.70 -4.27
CA ASN A 188 7.82 -10.07 -4.31
C ASN A 188 7.30 -9.99 -5.76
N ILE A 189 6.05 -10.42 -5.93
CA ILE A 189 5.36 -10.41 -7.23
C ILE A 189 4.75 -9.04 -7.59
N GLY A 190 4.73 -8.09 -6.65
CA GLY A 190 4.16 -6.74 -6.80
C GLY A 190 4.57 -6.05 -8.11
N PRO A 191 5.88 -5.90 -8.41
CA PRO A 191 6.32 -5.30 -9.66
C PRO A 191 5.78 -5.99 -10.93
N MET A 192 5.63 -7.31 -10.90
CA MET A 192 5.05 -8.07 -12.02
C MET A 192 3.56 -7.75 -12.22
N LEU A 193 2.81 -7.61 -11.11
CA LEU A 193 1.39 -7.27 -11.14
C LEU A 193 1.17 -5.84 -11.66
N TRP A 194 2.02 -4.89 -11.25
CA TRP A 194 2.00 -3.52 -11.78
C TRP A 194 2.29 -3.49 -13.28
N LYS A 195 3.31 -4.24 -13.74
CA LYS A 195 3.62 -4.37 -15.17
C LYS A 195 2.44 -4.95 -15.96
N ALA A 196 1.81 -6.01 -15.45
CA ALA A 196 0.63 -6.61 -16.06
C ALA A 196 -0.52 -5.60 -16.18
N LEU A 197 -0.81 -4.85 -15.10
CA LEU A 197 -1.85 -3.82 -15.09
C LEU A 197 -1.59 -2.70 -16.11
N MET A 198 -0.34 -2.25 -16.23
CA MET A 198 0.04 -1.23 -17.22
C MET A 198 -0.18 -1.72 -18.66
N LEU A 199 0.29 -2.93 -18.98
CA LEU A 199 0.08 -3.54 -20.30
C LEU A 199 -1.41 -3.70 -20.62
N TYR A 200 -2.20 -4.14 -19.64
CA TYR A 200 -3.65 -4.26 -19.80
C TYR A 200 -4.31 -2.91 -20.12
N ARG A 201 -3.95 -1.85 -19.40
CA ARG A 201 -4.48 -0.50 -19.63
C ARG A 201 -4.09 0.06 -21.01
N ARG A 202 -2.92 -0.30 -21.54
CA ARG A 202 -2.47 0.06 -22.90
C ARG A 202 -3.11 -0.80 -24.01
N GLY A 203 -3.89 -1.81 -23.66
CA GLY A 203 -4.50 -2.73 -24.63
C GLY A 203 -3.60 -3.88 -25.07
N GLN A 204 -2.41 -4.03 -24.49
CA GLN A 204 -1.50 -5.16 -24.70
C GLN A 204 -1.93 -6.36 -23.84
N VAL A 205 -3.17 -6.83 -24.05
CA VAL A 205 -3.86 -7.77 -23.15
C VAL A 205 -3.18 -9.14 -23.12
N ALA A 206 -2.68 -9.62 -24.27
CA ALA A 206 -1.99 -10.91 -24.35
C ALA A 206 -0.69 -10.91 -23.51
N GLU A 207 0.08 -9.83 -23.55
CA GLU A 207 1.28 -9.68 -22.73
C GLU A 207 0.92 -9.53 -21.24
N ALA A 208 -0.12 -8.76 -20.91
CA ALA A 208 -0.62 -8.63 -19.55
C ALA A 208 -0.98 -9.99 -18.93
N LEU A 209 -1.68 -10.85 -19.70
CA LEU A 209 -2.03 -12.20 -19.29
C LEU A 209 -0.79 -13.06 -18.97
N GLN A 210 0.27 -12.94 -19.77
CA GLN A 210 1.52 -13.67 -19.52
C GLN A 210 2.16 -13.24 -18.20
N TRP A 211 2.15 -11.94 -17.89
CA TRP A 211 2.69 -11.41 -16.64
C TRP A 211 1.86 -11.85 -15.42
N TYR A 212 0.53 -11.80 -15.49
CA TYR A 212 -0.32 -12.30 -14.40
C TYR A 212 -0.11 -13.80 -14.16
N LYS A 213 -0.06 -14.62 -15.23
CA LYS A 213 0.22 -16.06 -15.11
C LYS A 213 1.63 -16.33 -14.54
N ARG A 214 2.63 -15.51 -14.91
CA ARG A 214 3.97 -15.59 -14.33
C ARG A 214 3.96 -15.30 -12.84
N ALA A 215 3.29 -14.22 -12.41
CA ALA A 215 3.16 -13.87 -11.00
C ALA A 215 2.52 -15.00 -10.19
N LEU A 216 1.44 -15.60 -10.70
CA LEU A 216 0.76 -16.73 -10.03
C LEU A 216 1.64 -17.99 -9.95
N ARG A 217 2.49 -18.26 -10.97
CA ARG A 217 3.46 -19.35 -10.90
C ARG A 217 4.57 -19.10 -9.88
N THR A 218 5.05 -17.86 -9.80
CA THR A 218 6.08 -17.45 -8.82
C THR A 218 5.53 -17.51 -7.39
N HIS A 219 4.27 -17.14 -7.18
CA HIS A 219 3.63 -17.17 -5.88
C HIS A 219 2.22 -17.79 -5.97
N PRO A 220 2.09 -19.13 -5.83
CA PRO A 220 0.81 -19.83 -5.94
C PRO A 220 -0.25 -19.37 -4.91
N GLY A 221 0.21 -18.88 -3.76
CA GLY A 221 -0.61 -18.29 -2.69
C GLY A 221 -1.08 -16.86 -2.97
N ALA A 222 -0.83 -16.32 -4.16
CA ALA A 222 -1.16 -14.93 -4.48
C ALA A 222 -2.66 -14.61 -4.24
N PRO A 223 -2.95 -13.33 -3.89
CA PRO A 223 -4.32 -12.89 -3.61
C PRO A 223 -5.29 -13.21 -4.76
N PRO A 224 -6.58 -13.44 -4.47
CA PRO A 224 -7.59 -13.72 -5.49
C PRO A 224 -7.64 -12.68 -6.63
N SER A 225 -7.26 -11.42 -6.35
CA SER A 225 -7.16 -10.35 -7.35
C SER A 225 -6.22 -10.67 -8.52
N VAL A 226 -5.18 -11.49 -8.32
CA VAL A 226 -4.29 -11.94 -9.40
C VAL A 226 -5.06 -12.83 -10.39
N ARG A 227 -5.91 -13.72 -9.88
CA ARG A 227 -6.78 -14.58 -10.72
C ARG A 227 -7.85 -13.74 -11.42
N LEU A 228 -8.40 -12.72 -10.75
CA LEU A 228 -9.31 -11.76 -11.40
C LEU A 228 -8.63 -11.02 -12.56
N GLY A 229 -7.35 -10.64 -12.42
CA GLY A 229 -6.56 -10.05 -13.50
C GLY A 229 -6.40 -10.98 -14.70
N ILE A 230 -6.19 -12.29 -14.46
CA ILE A 230 -6.14 -13.33 -15.49
C ILE A 230 -7.48 -13.43 -16.22
N GLY A 231 -8.59 -13.56 -15.48
CA GLY A 231 -9.93 -13.66 -16.03
C GLY A 231 -10.33 -12.41 -16.84
N ALA A 232 -9.99 -11.22 -16.34
CA ALA A 232 -10.22 -9.96 -17.07
C ALA A 232 -9.47 -9.91 -18.40
N CYS A 233 -8.24 -10.43 -18.46
CA CYS A 233 -7.50 -10.53 -19.71
C CYS A 233 -8.13 -11.53 -20.68
N GLN A 234 -8.54 -12.71 -20.20
CA GLN A 234 -9.17 -13.75 -21.02
C GLN A 234 -10.51 -13.30 -21.60
N LEU A 235 -11.34 -12.66 -20.77
CA LEU A 235 -12.61 -12.06 -21.20
C LEU A 235 -12.38 -11.06 -22.34
N ARG A 236 -11.39 -10.17 -22.21
CA ARG A 236 -11.08 -9.16 -23.23
C ARG A 236 -10.46 -9.77 -24.51
N LEU A 237 -9.86 -10.95 -24.42
CA LEU A 237 -9.36 -11.72 -25.56
C LEU A 237 -10.44 -12.62 -26.20
N GLY A 238 -11.61 -12.76 -25.57
CA GLY A 238 -12.68 -13.66 -26.03
C GLY A 238 -12.43 -15.15 -25.76
N ASP A 239 -11.52 -15.48 -24.84
CA ASP A 239 -11.24 -16.87 -24.43
C ASP A 239 -12.08 -17.23 -23.19
N PHE A 240 -13.28 -17.74 -23.43
CA PHE A 240 -14.25 -18.09 -22.38
C PHE A 240 -14.06 -19.52 -21.82
N THR A 241 -13.17 -20.31 -22.41
CA THR A 241 -12.99 -21.72 -22.03
C THR A 241 -12.05 -21.92 -20.84
N ALA A 242 -11.24 -20.90 -20.53
CA ALA A 242 -10.20 -20.93 -19.52
C ALA A 242 -10.35 -19.83 -18.45
N ALA A 243 -11.46 -19.09 -18.45
CA ALA A 243 -11.76 -17.97 -17.55
C ALA A 243 -12.44 -18.42 -16.26
#